data_AF-A0AAW9BEH2-F1
#
_entry.id   AF-A0AAW9BEH2-F1
#
_cell.length_a   1.000
_cell.length_b   1.000
_cell.length_c   1.000
_cell.angle_alpha   90.00
_cell.angle_beta   90.00
_cell.angle_gamma   90.00
#
_symmetry.space_group_name_H-M   'P 1'
#
loop_
_entity.id
_entity.type
_entity.pdbx_description
1 polymer ?
#
loop_
_entity_poly.entity_id
_entity_poly.type
_entity_poly.pdbx_seq_one_letter_code
_entity_poly.pdbx_strand_id
1 'polypeptide(L)'
;MNKFRLVNSCLFVAMLVASTFAYMAHINSKSTQQLHSALSEVGHQLIEERDVIVNQYAIKERKNFELTKSLVDIEVEAEKLADTFDNAVWFPISPNRQKIQQTLAKFEQRVIQTTSQLDMLIGVQVENQYALLMLLDIYEEEFSTHIGETQLDKHYVE
;
A
#
# COMPACT_ATOMS: atom_id res chain seq x y z
N MET A 1 -64.74 -5.21 17.50
CA MET A 1 -63.48 -4.82 18.17
C MET A 1 -62.31 -5.70 17.74
N ASN A 2 -61.99 -5.76 16.44
CA ASN A 2 -60.96 -6.69 15.91
C ASN A 2 -60.12 -6.09 14.76
N LYS A 3 -60.72 -5.25 13.89
CA LYS A 3 -60.00 -4.60 12.77
C LYS A 3 -58.90 -3.63 13.23
N PHE A 4 -59.17 -2.81 14.25
CA PHE A 4 -58.19 -1.83 14.76
C PHE A 4 -57.00 -2.52 15.45
N ARG A 5 -57.24 -3.59 16.20
CA ARG A 5 -56.18 -4.43 16.79
C ARG A 5 -55.33 -5.10 15.70
N LEU A 6 -55.96 -5.62 14.65
CA LEU A 6 -55.28 -6.27 13.54
C LEU A 6 -54.40 -5.29 12.74
N VAL A 7 -54.90 -4.07 12.48
CA VAL A 7 -54.10 -2.99 11.86
C VAL A 7 -52.92 -2.61 12.75
N ASN A 8 -53.13 -2.42 14.05
CA ASN A 8 -52.04 -2.08 14.97
C ASN A 8 -50.99 -3.21 15.06
N SER A 9 -51.41 -4.47 15.08
CA SER A 9 -50.51 -5.62 15.04
C SER A 9 -49.71 -5.66 13.75
N CYS A 10 -50.33 -5.42 12.59
CA CYS A 10 -49.61 -5.30 11.32
C CYS A 10 -48.58 -4.17 11.33
N LEU A 11 -48.92 -3.00 11.87
CA LEU A 11 -47.99 -1.88 12.01
C LEU A 11 -46.81 -2.23 12.92
N PHE A 12 -47.06 -2.95 14.01
CA PHE A 12 -46.01 -3.40 14.93
C PHE A 12 -45.06 -4.38 14.25
N VAL A 13 -45.60 -5.34 13.50
CA VAL A 13 -44.79 -6.28 12.69
C VAL A 13 -43.99 -5.52 11.63
N ALA A 14 -44.59 -4.56 10.93
CA ALA A 14 -43.89 -3.76 9.93
C ALA A 14 -42.75 -2.94 10.56
N MET A 15 -42.95 -2.36 11.74
CA MET A 15 -41.90 -1.66 12.47
C MET A 15 -40.75 -2.59 12.86
N LEU A 16 -41.06 -3.79 13.39
CA LEU A 16 -40.03 -4.78 13.73
C LEU A 16 -39.21 -5.21 12.50
N VAL A 17 -39.86 -5.45 11.36
CA VAL A 17 -39.19 -5.78 10.10
C VAL A 17 -38.30 -4.62 9.65
N ALA A 18 -38.79 -3.38 9.69
CA ALA A 18 -38.01 -2.21 9.33
C ALA A 18 -36.80 -2.01 10.25
N SER A 19 -36.96 -2.19 11.56
CA SER A 19 -35.84 -2.13 12.53
C SER A 19 -34.80 -3.21 12.26
N THR A 20 -35.23 -4.41 11.87
CA THR A 20 -34.32 -5.51 11.52
C THR A 20 -33.51 -5.17 10.28
N PHE A 21 -34.14 -4.64 9.23
CA PHE A 21 -33.44 -4.19 8.03
C PHE A 21 -32.48 -3.03 8.31
N ALA A 22 -32.89 -2.07 9.14
CA ALA A 22 -32.02 -0.96 9.55
C ALA A 22 -30.78 -1.45 10.30
N TYR A 23 -30.95 -2.43 11.21
CA TYR A 23 -29.83 -3.06 11.92
C TYR A 23 -28.88 -3.77 10.95
N MET A 24 -29.41 -4.60 10.04
CA MET A 24 -28.60 -5.28 9.02
C MET A 24 -27.83 -4.29 8.13
N ALA A 25 -28.48 -3.18 7.73
CA ALA A 25 -27.86 -2.13 6.93
C ALA A 25 -26.73 -1.42 7.70
N HIS A 26 -26.96 -1.15 8.99
CA HIS A 26 -25.95 -0.57 9.86
C HIS A 26 -24.70 -1.47 10.00
N ILE A 27 -24.88 -2.78 10.21
CA ILE A 27 -23.76 -3.73 10.29
C ILE A 27 -22.97 -3.80 8.97
N ASN A 28 -23.66 -3.88 7.83
CA ASN A 28 -22.99 -3.86 6.52
C ASN A 28 -22.21 -2.54 6.31
N SER A 29 -22.81 -1.41 6.70
CA SER A 29 -22.14 -0.10 6.59
C SER A 29 -20.91 -0.01 7.48
N LYS A 30 -20.99 -0.51 8.72
CA LYS A 30 -19.86 -0.54 9.64
C LYS A 30 -18.71 -1.38 9.09
N SER A 31 -19.01 -2.57 8.57
CA SER A 31 -18.02 -3.46 7.96
C SER A 31 -17.35 -2.82 6.74
N THR A 32 -18.14 -2.13 5.90
CA THR A 32 -17.62 -1.38 4.75
C THR A 32 -16.69 -0.24 5.19
N GLN A 33 -17.05 0.50 6.26
CA GLN A 33 -16.22 1.59 6.77
C GLN A 33 -14.91 1.09 7.36
N GLN A 34 -14.92 -0.04 8.07
CA GLN A 34 -13.70 -0.66 8.59
C GLN A 34 -12.75 -1.07 7.46
N LEU A 35 -13.27 -1.73 6.42
CA LEU A 35 -12.49 -2.06 5.23
C LEU A 35 -11.94 -0.83 4.53
N HIS A 36 -12.75 0.23 4.40
CA HIS A 36 -12.28 1.48 3.79
C HIS A 36 -11.13 2.11 4.58
N SER A 37 -11.20 2.11 5.91
CA SER A 37 -10.12 2.61 6.77
C SER A 37 -8.83 1.82 6.55
N ALA A 38 -8.90 0.49 6.57
CA ALA A 38 -7.74 -0.37 6.38
C ALA A 38 -7.15 -0.21 4.95
N LEU A 39 -8.00 -0.11 3.94
CA LEU A 39 -7.59 0.19 2.55
C LEU A 39 -6.82 1.50 2.44
N SER A 40 -7.31 2.53 3.14
CA SER A 40 -6.70 3.86 3.15
C SER A 40 -5.35 3.86 3.86
N GLU A 41 -5.18 3.06 4.91
CA GLU A 41 -3.93 2.91 5.64
C GLU A 41 -2.85 2.27 4.75
N VAL A 42 -3.15 1.14 4.11
CA VAL A 42 -2.23 0.51 3.14
C VAL A 42 -1.88 1.46 2.00
N GLY A 43 -2.89 2.17 1.46
CA GLY A 43 -2.65 3.16 0.41
C GLY A 43 -1.78 4.34 0.86
N HIS A 44 -1.86 4.72 2.13
CA HIS A 44 -1.05 5.78 2.70
C HIS A 44 0.41 5.34 2.87
N GLN A 45 0.65 4.16 3.47
CA GLN A 45 1.99 3.58 3.59
C GLN A 45 2.67 3.44 2.23
N LEU A 46 1.94 2.98 1.20
CA LEU A 46 2.47 2.86 -0.16
C LEU A 46 2.93 4.22 -0.74
N ILE A 47 2.21 5.30 -0.43
CA ILE A 47 2.59 6.65 -0.85
C ILE A 47 3.83 7.12 -0.10
N GLU A 48 3.94 6.85 1.19
CA GLU A 48 5.12 7.19 1.99
C GLU A 48 6.36 6.46 1.48
N GLU A 49 6.28 5.14 1.25
CA GLU A 49 7.39 4.37 0.72
C GLU A 49 7.79 4.80 -0.69
N ARG A 50 6.81 5.11 -1.55
CA ARG A 50 7.08 5.71 -2.86
C ARG A 50 7.91 6.98 -2.73
N ASP A 51 7.56 7.88 -1.81
CA ASP A 51 8.24 9.16 -1.66
C ASP A 51 9.69 8.98 -1.17
N VAL A 52 9.92 8.04 -0.25
CA VAL A 52 11.25 7.62 0.22
C VAL A 52 12.08 7.00 -0.92
N ILE A 53 11.45 6.15 -1.74
CA ILE A 53 12.13 5.43 -2.81
C ILE A 53 12.51 6.37 -3.97
N VAL A 54 11.58 7.25 -4.38
CA VAL A 54 11.80 8.21 -5.47
C VAL A 54 12.82 9.28 -5.08
N ASN A 55 12.86 9.70 -3.80
CA ASN A 55 13.77 10.74 -3.34
C ASN A 55 15.12 10.18 -2.85
N GLN A 56 15.90 9.59 -3.76
CA GLN A 56 17.15 8.90 -3.43
C GLN A 56 18.19 9.76 -2.69
N TYR A 57 18.24 11.07 -2.97
CA TYR A 57 19.27 11.98 -2.44
C TYR A 57 18.93 12.57 -1.07
N ALA A 58 17.69 12.39 -0.58
CA ALA A 58 17.31 12.87 0.74
C ALA A 58 17.82 11.98 1.89
N ILE A 59 18.27 10.75 1.59
CA ILE A 59 18.63 9.75 2.58
C ILE A 59 20.15 9.56 2.57
N LYS A 60 20.80 9.92 3.69
CA LYS A 60 22.28 9.82 3.83
C LYS A 60 22.81 8.38 3.76
N GLU A 61 22.05 7.42 4.27
CA GLU A 61 22.44 6.01 4.30
C GLU A 61 21.25 5.17 3.84
N ARG A 62 21.24 4.85 2.54
CA ARG A 62 20.11 4.16 1.91
C ARG A 62 20.28 2.65 2.04
N LYS A 63 19.38 2.02 2.78
CA LYS A 63 19.35 0.57 2.95
C LYS A 63 18.31 -0.04 2.03
N ASN A 64 18.73 -0.34 0.79
CA ASN A 64 17.83 -0.81 -0.26
C ASN A 64 17.06 -2.10 0.13
N PHE A 65 17.67 -2.99 0.91
CA PHE A 65 16.97 -4.16 1.45
C PHE A 65 15.78 -3.81 2.36
N GLU A 66 15.92 -2.78 3.21
CA GLU A 66 14.82 -2.33 4.09
C GLU A 66 13.67 -1.75 3.26
N LEU A 67 13.98 -1.05 2.16
CA LEU A 67 12.98 -0.51 1.24
C LEU A 67 12.22 -1.62 0.51
N THR A 68 12.92 -2.58 -0.09
CA THR A 68 12.28 -3.73 -0.75
C THR A 68 11.45 -4.54 0.24
N LYS A 69 11.94 -4.73 1.48
CA LYS A 69 11.16 -5.41 2.52
C LYS A 69 9.87 -4.65 2.85
N SER A 70 9.94 -3.33 3.02
CA SER A 70 8.76 -2.50 3.32
C SER A 70 7.69 -2.62 2.22
N LEU A 71 8.10 -2.66 0.95
CA LEU A 71 7.18 -2.91 -0.16
C LEU A 71 6.48 -4.28 -0.05
N VAL A 72 7.21 -5.33 0.30
CA VAL A 72 6.63 -6.68 0.51
C VAL A 72 5.68 -6.70 1.71
N ASP A 73 6.03 -6.01 2.80
CA ASP A 73 5.16 -5.92 3.98
C ASP A 73 3.82 -5.25 3.61
N ILE A 74 3.84 -4.22 2.76
CA ILE A 74 2.63 -3.55 2.22
C ILE A 74 1.79 -4.50 1.34
N GLU A 75 2.44 -5.33 0.50
CA GLU A 75 1.73 -6.34 -0.31
C GLU A 75 0.98 -7.34 0.58
N VAL A 76 1.64 -7.82 1.63
CA VAL A 76 1.05 -8.74 2.61
C VAL A 76 -0.10 -8.08 3.37
N GLU A 77 0.01 -6.80 3.72
CA GLU A 77 -1.09 -6.06 4.34
C GLU A 77 -2.28 -5.90 3.40
N ALA A 78 -2.04 -5.65 2.11
CA ALA A 78 -3.08 -5.58 1.09
C ALA A 78 -3.82 -6.92 0.91
N GLU A 79 -3.10 -8.05 0.91
CA GLU A 79 -3.66 -9.40 0.82
C GLU A 79 -4.60 -9.70 2.00
N LYS A 80 -4.19 -9.34 3.23
CA LYS A 80 -5.00 -9.54 4.46
C LYS A 80 -6.33 -8.78 4.46
N LEU A 81 -6.52 -7.78 3.60
CA LEU A 81 -7.81 -7.11 3.45
C LEU A 81 -8.88 -8.06 2.91
N ALA A 82 -8.51 -9.02 2.06
CA ALA A 82 -9.42 -10.06 1.57
C ALA A 82 -9.88 -10.96 2.73
N ASP A 83 -8.97 -11.38 3.59
CA ASP A 83 -9.29 -12.14 4.81
C ASP A 83 -10.22 -11.34 5.74
N THR A 84 -9.98 -10.04 5.87
CA THR A 84 -10.82 -9.15 6.68
C THR A 84 -12.23 -9.06 6.11
N PHE A 85 -12.37 -9.05 4.79
CA PHE A 85 -13.67 -9.06 4.12
C PHE A 85 -14.41 -10.40 4.31
N ASP A 86 -13.72 -11.53 4.20
CA ASP A 86 -14.32 -12.86 4.31
C ASP A 86 -14.75 -13.21 5.75
N ASN A 87 -14.02 -12.71 6.76
CA ASN A 87 -14.34 -12.91 8.17
C ASN A 87 -15.43 -11.94 8.71
N ALA A 88 -15.81 -10.92 7.93
CA ALA A 88 -16.84 -9.96 8.33
C ALA A 88 -18.27 -10.49 8.11
N VAL A 89 -19.21 -10.02 8.92
CA VAL A 89 -20.63 -10.37 8.78
C VAL A 89 -21.28 -9.55 7.69
N TRP A 90 -21.84 -10.22 6.67
CA TRP A 90 -22.54 -9.59 5.55
C TRP A 90 -23.98 -10.07 5.44
N PHE A 91 -24.93 -9.16 5.61
CA PHE A 91 -26.34 -9.45 5.38
C PHE A 91 -26.70 -9.30 3.90
N PRO A 92 -27.52 -10.22 3.32
CA PRO A 92 -27.90 -10.23 1.90
C PRO A 92 -29.00 -9.21 1.57
N ILE A 93 -28.91 -8.01 2.13
CA ILE A 93 -29.87 -6.92 1.95
C ILE A 93 -29.42 -5.90 0.89
N SER A 94 -28.20 -6.04 0.38
CA SER A 94 -27.62 -5.15 -0.62
C SER A 94 -26.69 -5.92 -1.55
N PRO A 95 -26.68 -5.61 -2.86
CA PRO A 95 -25.73 -6.18 -3.82
C PRO A 95 -24.28 -5.67 -3.61
N ASN A 96 -24.05 -4.80 -2.63
CA ASN A 96 -22.75 -4.17 -2.42
C ASN A 96 -21.63 -5.15 -2.07
N ARG A 97 -21.95 -6.35 -1.55
CA ARG A 97 -20.93 -7.35 -1.16
C ARG A 97 -20.00 -7.69 -2.34
N GLN A 98 -20.56 -8.01 -3.50
CA GLN A 98 -19.77 -8.34 -4.69
C GLN A 98 -18.93 -7.16 -5.17
N LYS A 99 -19.49 -5.94 -5.12
CA LYS A 99 -18.79 -4.72 -5.51
C LYS A 99 -17.61 -4.42 -4.58
N ILE A 100 -17.78 -4.63 -3.28
CA ILE A 100 -16.71 -4.49 -2.28
C ILE A 100 -15.60 -5.50 -2.59
N GLN A 101 -15.93 -6.80 -2.72
CA GLN A 101 -14.95 -7.83 -3.05
C GLN A 101 -14.15 -7.51 -4.33
N GLN A 102 -14.82 -7.08 -5.40
CA GLN A 102 -14.15 -6.65 -6.63
C GLN A 102 -13.26 -5.42 -6.45
N THR A 103 -13.62 -4.53 -5.54
CA THR A 103 -12.83 -3.32 -5.24
C THR A 103 -11.57 -3.70 -4.48
N LEU A 104 -11.66 -4.61 -3.51
CA LEU A 104 -10.50 -5.16 -2.80
C LEU A 104 -9.52 -5.85 -3.76
N ALA A 105 -10.00 -6.77 -4.58
CA ALA A 105 -9.14 -7.47 -5.54
C ALA A 105 -8.44 -6.51 -6.53
N LYS A 106 -9.15 -5.47 -6.99
CA LYS A 106 -8.55 -4.43 -7.85
C LYS A 106 -7.52 -3.59 -7.12
N PHE A 107 -7.72 -3.33 -5.83
CA PHE A 107 -6.78 -2.57 -5.03
C PHE A 107 -5.50 -3.38 -4.79
N GLU A 108 -5.63 -4.63 -4.36
CA GLU A 108 -4.52 -5.57 -4.16
C GLU A 108 -3.65 -5.67 -5.43
N GLN A 109 -4.28 -5.88 -6.60
CA GLN A 109 -3.55 -5.89 -7.88
C GLN A 109 -2.80 -4.59 -8.16
N ARG A 110 -3.35 -3.43 -7.78
CA ARG A 110 -2.69 -2.13 -7.96
C ARG A 110 -1.52 -1.95 -7.01
N VAL A 111 -1.65 -2.42 -5.77
CA VAL A 111 -0.56 -2.42 -4.79
C VAL A 111 0.59 -3.23 -5.36
N ILE A 112 0.37 -4.50 -5.73
CA ILE A 112 1.38 -5.39 -6.32
C ILE A 112 2.05 -4.78 -7.56
N GLN A 113 1.27 -4.15 -8.44
CA GLN A 113 1.83 -3.50 -9.63
C GLN A 113 2.72 -2.31 -9.26
N THR A 114 2.32 -1.53 -8.27
CA THR A 114 3.04 -0.31 -7.86
C THR A 114 4.31 -0.67 -7.10
N THR A 115 4.24 -1.62 -6.17
CA THR A 115 5.39 -2.12 -5.40
C THR A 115 6.41 -2.77 -6.35
N SER A 116 5.98 -3.53 -7.35
CA SER A 116 6.88 -4.06 -8.38
C SER A 116 7.61 -2.97 -9.18
N GLN A 117 6.93 -1.88 -9.52
CA GLN A 117 7.56 -0.73 -10.19
C GLN A 117 8.56 -0.01 -9.29
N LEU A 118 8.24 0.12 -8.00
CA LEU A 118 9.12 0.73 -7.01
C LEU A 118 10.36 -0.13 -6.75
N ASP A 119 10.20 -1.44 -6.65
CA ASP A 119 11.31 -2.38 -6.47
C ASP A 119 12.28 -2.35 -7.68
N MET A 120 11.73 -2.29 -8.89
CA MET A 120 12.55 -2.09 -10.09
C MET A 120 13.34 -0.78 -10.04
N LEU A 121 12.71 0.30 -9.56
CA LEU A 121 13.38 1.59 -9.40
C LEU A 121 14.52 1.53 -8.37
N ILE A 122 14.32 0.81 -7.26
CA ILE A 122 15.39 0.51 -6.29
C ILE A 122 16.53 -0.23 -7.01
N GLY A 123 16.24 -1.26 -7.81
CA GLY A 123 17.24 -2.01 -8.56
C GLY A 123 18.08 -1.14 -9.50
N VAL A 124 17.43 -0.26 -10.27
CA VAL A 124 18.12 0.69 -11.17
C VAL A 124 19.01 1.66 -10.38
N GLN A 125 18.55 2.13 -9.22
CA GLN A 125 19.34 3.02 -8.37
C GLN A 125 20.59 2.33 -7.81
N VAL A 126 20.46 1.06 -7.40
CA VAL A 126 21.57 0.22 -6.95
C VAL A 126 22.60 0.05 -8.07
N GLU A 127 22.16 -0.31 -9.28
CA GLU A 127 23.03 -0.50 -10.44
C GLU A 127 23.79 0.80 -10.79
N ASN A 128 23.09 1.94 -10.79
CA ASN A 128 23.69 3.23 -11.06
C ASN A 128 24.75 3.60 -10.00
N GLN A 129 24.50 3.29 -8.72
CA GLN A 129 25.49 3.50 -7.66
C GLN A 129 26.75 2.65 -7.88
N TYR A 130 26.61 1.39 -8.26
CA TYR A 130 27.77 0.54 -8.59
C TYR A 130 28.52 1.03 -9.82
N ALA A 131 27.81 1.48 -10.86
CA ALA A 131 28.44 2.06 -12.04
C ALA A 131 29.28 3.30 -11.70
N LEU A 132 28.76 4.19 -10.84
CA LEU A 132 29.50 5.35 -10.36
C LEU A 132 30.74 4.96 -9.55
N LEU A 133 30.64 3.95 -8.68
CA LEU A 133 31.79 3.45 -7.92
C LEU A 133 32.85 2.85 -8.83
N MET A 134 32.47 2.09 -9.87
CA MET A 134 33.42 1.56 -10.85
C MET A 134 34.11 2.67 -11.64
N LEU A 135 33.40 3.73 -12.03
CA LEU A 135 34.00 4.87 -12.72
C LEU A 135 35.00 5.61 -11.81
N LEU A 136 34.70 5.76 -10.52
CA LEU A 136 35.61 6.35 -9.55
C LEU A 136 36.86 5.49 -9.36
N ASP A 137 36.71 4.17 -9.26
CA ASP A 137 37.82 3.22 -9.13
C ASP A 137 38.76 3.28 -10.36
N ILE A 138 38.20 3.30 -11.58
CA ILE A 138 38.98 3.47 -12.82
C ILE A 138 39.73 4.81 -12.82
N TYR A 139 39.06 5.89 -12.41
CA TYR A 139 39.69 7.21 -12.34
C TYR A 139 40.83 7.25 -11.31
N GLU A 140 40.63 6.66 -10.13
CA GLU A 140 41.69 6.55 -9.12
C GLU A 140 42.85 5.67 -9.59
N GLU A 141 42.59 4.57 -10.30
CA GLU A 141 43.62 3.71 -10.89
C GLU A 141 44.44 4.44 -11.96
N GLU A 142 43.79 5.18 -12.87
CA GLU A 142 44.47 5.98 -13.89
C GLU A 142 45.35 7.07 -13.27
N PHE A 143 44.87 7.79 -12.25
CA PHE A 143 45.67 8.82 -11.60
C PHE A 143 46.77 8.24 -10.71
N SER A 144 46.53 7.13 -9.99
CA SER A 144 47.56 6.50 -9.17
C SER A 144 48.66 5.83 -10.01
N THR A 145 48.34 5.31 -11.19
CA THR A 145 49.34 4.83 -12.17
C THR A 145 50.11 5.98 -12.82
N HIS A 146 49.47 7.12 -13.11
CA HIS A 146 50.17 8.31 -13.65
C HIS A 146 51.02 9.05 -12.60
N ILE A 147 50.67 8.99 -11.30
CA ILE A 147 51.50 9.54 -10.21
C ILE A 147 52.80 8.73 -10.01
N GLY A 148 52.87 7.49 -10.52
CA GLY A 148 54.10 6.71 -10.60
C GLY A 148 55.13 7.25 -11.61
N GLU A 149 54.70 8.03 -12.61
CA GLU A 149 55.59 8.58 -13.64
C GLU A 149 55.68 10.12 -13.65
N THR A 150 54.80 10.84 -12.96
CA THR A 150 54.91 12.31 -12.86
C THR A 150 54.49 12.83 -11.49
N GLN A 151 55.48 13.38 -10.77
CA GLN A 151 55.27 14.38 -9.73
C GLN A 151 54.41 15.52 -10.31
N LEU A 152 53.11 15.55 -10.05
CA LEU A 152 52.25 16.68 -10.37
C LEU A 152 51.41 17.06 -9.14
N ASP A 153 51.88 18.14 -8.54
CA ASP A 153 51.24 19.16 -7.72
C ASP A 153 49.85 18.86 -7.13
N LYS A 154 49.84 18.76 -5.80
CA LYS A 154 48.67 18.92 -4.94
C LYS A 154 48.13 20.34 -5.09
N HIS A 155 47.14 20.58 -5.95
CA HIS A 155 46.51 21.89 -5.98
C HIS A 155 45.00 22.00 -6.15
N TYR A 156 44.24 20.90 -6.20
CA TYR A 156 42.79 21.02 -6.39
C TYR A 156 41.99 19.96 -5.65
N VAL A 157 41.88 20.08 -4.32
CA VAL A 157 40.63 19.79 -3.57
C VAL A 157 40.69 20.59 -2.25
N GLU A 158 40.10 21.79 -2.24
CA GLU A 158 39.47 22.40 -1.05
C GLU A 158 37.96 22.42 -1.28
#